data_AF-A0A8S0ZYV0-F1
#
_entry.id   AF-A0A8S0ZYV0-F1
#
_cell.length_a   1.000
_cell.length_b   1.000
_cell.length_c   1.000
_cell.angle_alpha   90.00
_cell.angle_beta   90.00
_cell.angle_gamma   90.00
#
_symmetry.space_group_name_H-M   'P 1'
#
loop_
_entity.id
_entity.type
_entity.pdbx_description
1 polymer ?
#
loop_
_entity_poly.entity_id
_entity_poly.type
_entity_poly.pdbx_seq_one_letter_code
_entity_poly.pdbx_strand_id
1 'polypeptide(L)'
;MLLNGVSREVGDSVEIDDGKEPVLSGGIWKCGNCDGIDETKLMYSEINEIEDKMMTDSSVNIQIAFTLPGMQCITIHSETPGVVRRITGACTSGTLTLSVASVPYFTVNIYG
;
A
#
# COMPACT_ATOMS: atom_id res chain seq x y z
N MET A 1 -18.79 -32.02 -36.26
CA MET A 1 -19.03 -31.00 -35.23
C MET A 1 -17.77 -30.17 -35.11
N LEU A 2 -17.84 -28.88 -35.42
CA LEU A 2 -16.75 -27.92 -35.27
C LEU A 2 -17.18 -26.92 -34.21
N LEU A 3 -16.48 -26.85 -33.08
CA LEU A 3 -16.38 -25.63 -32.30
C LEU A 3 -14.98 -25.58 -31.68
N ASN A 4 -14.19 -24.68 -32.26
CA ASN A 4 -12.85 -24.29 -31.85
C ASN A 4 -12.90 -23.71 -30.43
N GLY A 5 -12.26 -24.38 -29.47
CA GLY A 5 -11.91 -23.79 -28.20
C GLY A 5 -10.75 -22.82 -28.40
N VAL A 6 -11.08 -21.56 -28.69
CA VAL A 6 -10.13 -20.45 -28.71
C VAL A 6 -9.34 -20.46 -27.40
N SER A 7 -8.02 -20.63 -27.52
CA SER A 7 -7.07 -20.31 -26.45
C SER A 7 -7.37 -18.88 -26.02
N ARG A 8 -7.84 -18.75 -24.77
CA ARG A 8 -7.98 -17.46 -24.14
C ARG A 8 -6.56 -17.02 -23.79
N GLU A 9 -5.93 -16.31 -24.72
CA GLU A 9 -4.74 -15.53 -24.43
C GLU A 9 -5.15 -14.55 -23.32
N VAL A 10 -4.71 -14.86 -22.09
CA VAL A 10 -4.71 -13.90 -20.99
C VAL A 10 -3.71 -12.85 -21.45
N GLY A 11 -4.22 -11.84 -22.14
CA GLY A 11 -3.46 -10.62 -22.34
C GLY A 11 -3.10 -10.12 -20.95
N ASP A 12 -1.81 -10.13 -20.65
CA ASP A 12 -1.22 -9.27 -19.63
C ASP A 12 -1.54 -7.85 -20.09
N SER A 13 -2.76 -7.39 -19.76
CA SER A 13 -3.00 -5.96 -19.69
C SER A 13 -2.09 -5.50 -18.57
N VAL A 14 -0.94 -4.96 -18.94
CA VAL A 14 -0.12 -4.15 -18.05
C VAL A 14 -1.05 -3.01 -17.63
N GLU A 15 -1.71 -3.19 -16.49
CA GLU A 15 -2.45 -2.13 -15.84
C GLU A 15 -1.40 -1.04 -15.61
N ILE A 16 -1.54 0.05 -16.35
CA ILE A 16 -0.71 1.22 -16.15
C ILE A 16 -1.17 1.76 -14.79
N ASP A 17 -0.43 1.39 -13.75
CA ASP A 17 -0.58 1.97 -12.41
C ASP A 17 -0.33 3.47 -12.55
N ASP A 18 -1.41 4.24 -12.57
CA ASP A 18 -1.36 5.69 -12.66
C ASP A 18 -1.00 6.32 -11.30
N GLY A 19 -0.65 5.48 -10.32
CA GLY A 19 -0.25 5.87 -8.97
C GLY A 19 -1.41 6.47 -8.18
N LYS A 20 -2.66 6.36 -8.63
CA LYS A 20 -3.81 6.94 -7.91
C LYS A 20 -4.31 6.05 -6.80
N GLU A 21 -4.19 4.74 -6.97
CA GLU A 21 -4.63 3.74 -6.00
C GLU A 21 -3.42 3.03 -5.36
N PRO A 22 -3.56 2.57 -4.11
CA PRO A 22 -2.51 1.79 -3.48
C PRO A 22 -2.44 0.37 -4.08
N VAL A 23 -1.22 -0.10 -4.32
CA VAL A 23 -0.94 -1.44 -4.88
C VAL A 23 -0.05 -2.23 -3.92
N LEU A 24 -0.36 -3.52 -3.72
CA LEU A 24 0.49 -4.45 -2.95
C LEU A 24 1.54 -5.07 -3.88
N SER A 25 2.82 -4.75 -3.66
CA SER A 25 3.94 -5.27 -4.45
C SER A 25 5.10 -5.69 -3.56
N GLY A 26 5.53 -6.95 -3.68
CA GLY A 26 6.66 -7.49 -2.88
C GLY A 26 6.41 -7.48 -1.36
N GLY A 27 5.16 -7.55 -0.93
CA GLY A 27 4.78 -7.47 0.49
C GLY A 27 4.71 -6.04 1.05
N ILE A 28 4.92 -5.03 0.22
CA ILE A 28 4.87 -3.62 0.57
C ILE A 28 3.69 -2.99 -0.16
N TRP A 29 2.85 -2.26 0.55
CA TRP A 29 1.86 -1.42 -0.09
C TRP A 29 2.52 -0.14 -0.59
N LYS A 30 2.30 0.19 -1.86
CA LYS A 30 2.82 1.38 -2.52
C LYS A 30 1.66 2.26 -2.94
N CYS A 31 1.82 3.57 -2.84
CA CYS A 31 0.83 4.54 -3.25
C CYS A 31 1.54 5.71 -3.93
N GLY A 32 1.13 6.10 -5.13
CA GLY A 32 1.80 7.14 -5.91
C GLY A 32 2.79 6.57 -6.92
N ASN A 33 3.62 7.44 -7.49
CA ASN A 33 4.66 7.03 -8.42
C ASN A 33 5.91 6.61 -7.64
N CYS A 34 6.09 5.31 -7.48
CA CYS A 34 7.21 4.71 -6.75
C CYS A 34 8.35 4.26 -7.68
N ASP A 35 8.32 4.59 -8.97
CA ASP A 35 9.37 4.22 -9.91
C ASP A 35 10.64 5.05 -9.69
N GLY A 36 11.78 4.36 -9.56
CA GLY A 36 13.08 5.01 -9.32
C GLY A 36 13.15 5.74 -7.97
N ILE A 37 12.33 5.34 -7.00
CA ILE A 37 12.43 5.77 -5.61
C ILE A 37 13.46 4.90 -4.88
N ASP A 38 14.29 5.54 -4.06
CA ASP A 38 15.26 4.91 -3.18
C ASP A 38 15.36 5.66 -1.83
N GLU A 39 16.17 5.15 -0.91
CA GLU A 39 16.37 5.71 0.44
C GLU A 39 16.90 7.16 0.45
N THR A 40 17.57 7.62 -0.61
CA THR A 40 18.06 9.00 -0.69
C THR A 40 16.94 10.02 -0.88
N LYS A 41 15.78 9.57 -1.36
CA LYS A 41 14.56 10.36 -1.56
C LYS A 41 13.62 10.31 -0.37
N LEU A 42 13.99 9.63 0.72
CA LEU A 42 13.17 9.54 1.93
C LEU A 42 12.97 10.92 2.54
N MET A 43 11.72 11.37 2.58
CA MET A 43 11.34 12.66 3.16
C MET A 43 10.82 12.50 4.60
N TYR A 44 10.14 11.39 4.87
CA TYR A 44 9.50 11.11 6.14
C TYR A 44 9.40 9.61 6.39
N SER A 45 9.59 9.20 7.64
CA SER A 45 9.45 7.81 8.09
C SER A 45 8.83 7.81 9.48
N GLU A 46 7.79 7.01 9.66
CA GLU A 46 7.12 6.84 10.94
C GLU A 46 6.83 5.36 11.22
N ILE A 47 7.22 4.93 12.41
CA ILE A 47 6.87 3.61 12.93
C ILE A 47 5.59 3.80 13.76
N ASN A 48 4.54 3.10 13.35
CA ASN A 48 3.24 3.12 13.99
C ASN A 48 3.06 1.82 14.79
N GLU A 49 2.90 1.94 16.11
CA GLU A 49 2.60 0.83 17.00
C GLU A 49 1.10 0.74 17.27
N ILE A 50 0.55 -0.47 17.24
CA ILE A 50 -0.83 -0.74 17.60
C ILE A 50 -0.80 -1.57 18.88
N GLU A 51 -0.85 -0.91 20.04
CA GLU A 51 -0.98 -1.60 21.32
C GLU A 51 -2.36 -2.26 21.40
N ASP A 52 -2.41 -3.57 21.17
CA ASP A 52 -3.65 -4.33 21.27
C ASP A 52 -3.61 -5.32 22.44
N LYS A 53 -3.90 -4.81 23.64
CA LYS A 53 -4.09 -5.65 24.82
C LYS A 53 -5.51 -6.24 24.92
N MET A 54 -6.41 -6.01 23.94
CA MET A 54 -7.84 -6.33 24.13
C MET A 54 -8.59 -6.96 22.95
N MET A 55 -8.02 -7.08 21.74
CA MET A 55 -8.77 -7.57 20.59
C MET A 55 -8.06 -8.71 19.87
N THR A 56 -8.16 -9.92 20.43
CA THR A 56 -7.96 -11.13 19.62
C THR A 56 -9.06 -11.16 18.54
N ASP A 57 -8.68 -10.98 17.28
CA ASP A 57 -9.48 -11.06 16.03
C ASP A 57 -10.09 -9.77 15.43
N SER A 58 -9.86 -8.58 15.98
CA SER A 58 -10.37 -7.35 15.34
C SER A 58 -9.36 -6.74 14.37
N SER A 59 -9.78 -6.33 13.17
CA SER A 59 -9.00 -5.40 12.36
C SER A 59 -9.28 -3.97 12.83
N VAL A 60 -8.23 -3.16 12.97
CA VAL A 60 -8.35 -1.73 13.24
C VAL A 60 -8.27 -0.98 11.92
N ASN A 61 -9.15 0.01 11.72
CA ASN A 61 -9.02 0.93 10.60
C ASN A 61 -8.29 2.17 11.10
N ILE A 62 -7.11 2.43 10.55
CA ILE A 62 -6.29 3.60 10.84
C ILE A 62 -6.37 4.53 9.64
N GLN A 63 -6.81 5.76 9.86
CA GLN A 63 -6.72 6.81 8.85
C GLN A 63 -5.41 7.56 9.04
N ILE A 64 -4.62 7.66 7.98
CA ILE A 64 -3.38 8.43 8.01
C ILE A 64 -3.43 9.48 6.90
N ALA A 65 -3.19 10.73 7.28
CA ALA A 65 -3.19 11.86 6.37
C ALA A 65 -1.79 12.48 6.33
N PHE A 66 -1.28 12.66 5.12
CA PHE A 66 0.02 13.22 4.86
C PHE A 66 -0.09 14.32 3.81
N THR A 67 0.52 15.46 4.08
CA THR A 67 0.61 16.54 3.08
C THR A 67 2.01 17.11 3.13
N LEU A 68 2.88 16.57 2.29
CA LEU A 68 4.25 17.03 2.11
C LEU A 68 4.44 17.55 0.69
N PRO A 69 4.92 18.79 0.50
CA PRO A 69 5.24 19.30 -0.83
C PRO A 69 6.29 18.40 -1.51
N GLY A 70 6.04 17.98 -2.75
CA GLY A 70 6.98 17.16 -3.51
C GLY A 70 6.89 15.65 -3.24
N MET A 71 5.95 15.19 -2.42
CA MET A 71 5.69 13.75 -2.23
C MET A 71 5.33 13.07 -3.55
N GLN A 72 5.99 11.97 -3.86
CA GLN A 72 5.77 11.14 -5.05
C GLN A 72 5.26 9.75 -4.70
N CYS A 73 5.81 9.15 -3.64
CA CYS A 73 5.54 7.76 -3.28
C CYS A 73 5.37 7.62 -1.76
N ILE A 74 4.38 6.82 -1.36
CA ILE A 74 4.18 6.38 0.01
C ILE A 74 4.32 4.86 0.01
N THR A 75 5.14 4.33 0.90
CA THR A 75 5.23 2.88 1.10
C THR A 75 4.87 2.53 2.53
N ILE A 76 4.09 1.46 2.68
CA ILE A 76 3.70 0.93 3.98
C ILE A 76 4.10 -0.54 4.04
N HIS A 77 4.89 -0.88 5.05
CA HIS A 77 5.40 -2.24 5.24
C HIS A 77 5.37 -2.64 6.71
N SER A 78 5.35 -3.96 6.94
CA SER A 78 5.56 -4.54 8.26
C SER A 78 6.41 -5.80 8.10
N GLU A 79 7.26 -6.08 9.08
CA GLU A 79 8.08 -7.29 9.10
C GLU A 79 7.23 -8.56 9.27
N THR A 80 6.02 -8.41 9.83
CA THR A 80 5.08 -9.52 9.96
C THR A 80 4.16 -9.56 8.73
N PRO A 81 4.09 -10.68 7.98
CA PRO A 81 3.17 -10.79 6.84
C PRO A 81 1.70 -10.68 7.27
N GLY A 82 0.86 -10.11 6.41
CA GLY A 82 -0.60 -10.04 6.63
C GLY A 82 -1.05 -8.98 7.65
N VAL A 83 -0.11 -8.14 8.14
CA VAL A 83 -0.37 -7.00 9.01
C VAL A 83 -1.27 -5.98 8.32
N VAL A 84 -0.83 -5.45 7.18
CA VAL A 84 -1.61 -4.47 6.44
C VAL A 84 -2.51 -5.22 5.48
N ARG A 85 -3.77 -5.38 5.89
CA ARG A 85 -4.75 -6.22 5.18
C ARG A 85 -5.29 -5.52 3.94
N ARG A 86 -5.51 -4.21 4.04
CA ARG A 86 -6.08 -3.42 2.95
C ARG A 86 -5.67 -1.97 3.08
N ILE A 87 -5.46 -1.30 1.96
CA ILE A 87 -5.37 0.16 1.91
C ILE A 87 -6.41 0.66 0.92
N THR A 88 -7.05 1.78 1.26
CA THR A 88 -8.04 2.46 0.44
C THR A 88 -7.81 3.96 0.51
N GLY A 89 -8.15 4.68 -0.55
CA GLY A 89 -7.94 6.13 -0.64
C GLY A 89 -7.18 6.49 -1.90
N ALA A 90 -6.94 7.79 -2.09
CA ALA A 90 -6.22 8.29 -3.24
C ALA A 90 -4.81 8.74 -2.82
N CYS A 91 -3.79 8.28 -3.51
CA CYS A 91 -2.39 8.64 -3.21
C CYS A 91 -2.11 10.14 -3.44
N THR A 92 -2.91 10.78 -4.29
CA THR A 92 -2.78 12.18 -4.69
C THR A 92 -3.52 13.17 -3.78
N SER A 93 -4.47 12.70 -2.96
CA SER A 93 -5.29 13.59 -2.10
C SER A 93 -4.68 13.81 -0.72
N GLY A 94 -3.51 13.24 -0.45
CA GLY A 94 -2.82 13.38 0.84
C GLY A 94 -3.52 12.68 2.00
N THR A 95 -4.49 11.80 1.75
CA THR A 95 -5.14 11.01 2.80
C THR A 95 -5.32 9.57 2.35
N LEU A 96 -4.79 8.64 3.15
CA LEU A 96 -4.93 7.21 2.97
C LEU A 96 -5.65 6.61 4.18
N THR A 97 -6.50 5.64 3.95
CA THR A 97 -7.13 4.85 5.00
C THR A 97 -6.59 3.43 4.92
N LEU A 98 -5.95 2.99 5.99
CA LEU A 98 -5.39 1.66 6.13
C LEU A 98 -6.33 0.83 7.00
N SER A 99 -6.53 -0.43 6.60
CA SER A 99 -7.10 -1.46 7.45
C SER A 99 -5.97 -2.41 7.84
N VAL A 100 -5.66 -2.43 9.13
CA VAL A 100 -4.55 -3.16 9.70
C VAL A 100 -5.08 -4.24 10.64
N ALA A 101 -4.45 -5.40 10.60
CA ALA A 101 -4.62 -6.42 11.63
C ALA A 101 -4.02 -5.91 12.94
N SER A 102 -4.50 -6.40 14.07
CA SER A 102 -3.87 -6.17 15.38
C SER A 102 -2.44 -6.70 15.38
N VAL A 103 -1.46 -5.79 15.34
CA VAL A 103 -0.04 -6.10 15.19
C VAL A 103 0.80 -5.15 16.02
N PRO A 104 2.05 -5.51 16.38
CA PRO A 104 2.86 -4.63 17.18
C PRO A 104 3.31 -3.37 16.43
N TYR A 105 3.64 -3.43 15.13
CA TYR A 105 4.06 -2.24 14.39
C TYR A 105 3.98 -2.37 12.85
N PHE A 106 3.85 -1.23 12.18
CA PHE A 106 4.08 -1.05 10.75
C PHE A 106 4.80 0.28 10.51
N THR A 107 5.53 0.38 9.40
CA THR A 107 6.29 1.57 9.04
C THR A 107 5.66 2.24 7.83
N VAL A 108 5.52 3.56 7.88
CA VAL A 108 5.12 4.40 6.76
C VAL A 108 6.31 5.25 6.32
N ASN A 109 6.72 5.10 5.07
CA ASN A 109 7.76 5.92 4.46
C ASN A 109 7.15 6.77 3.35
N ILE A 110 7.61 8.01 3.24
CA ILE A 110 7.21 8.96 2.20
C ILE A 110 8.46 9.44 1.48
N TYR A 111 8.40 9.38 0.16
CA TYR A 111 9.50 9.74 -0.74
C TYR A 111 9.07 10.84 -1.71
N GLY A 112 10.03 11.66 -2.14
CA GLY A 112 9.83 12.77 -3.08
C GLY A 112 10.75 12.78 -4.29
#